data_AF-A0A3R6DXH1-F1
#
_entry.id   AF-A0A3R6DXH1-F1
#
_cell.length_a   1.000
_cell.length_b   1.000
_cell.length_c   1.000
_cell.angle_alpha   90.00
_cell.angle_beta   90.00
_cell.angle_gamma   90.00
#
_symmetry.space_group_name_H-M   'P 1'
#
loop_
_entity.id
_entity.type
_entity.pdbx_description
1 polymer ?
#
loop_
_entity_poly.entity_id
_entity_poly.type
_entity_poly.pdbx_seq_one_letter_code
_entity_poly.pdbx_strand_id
1 'polypeptide(L)'
;MDFFDLLFGGGEAIQSIFQLGFIPKEEDFREFSSVEYQQFNEKECDICGKMYTFNSDLPVSGNDIYAFSEKEKEFMLKGAEIIDNLCEKKTFISDDVKLRYVATLLPGVFSEGTKYACNEE
;
A
#
# COMPACT_ATOMS: atom_id res chain seq x y z
N MET A 1 -7.11 -13.42 12.76
CA MET A 1 -6.81 -11.97 12.71
C MET A 1 -8.00 -11.24 13.30
N ASP A 2 -7.80 -10.35 14.27
CA ASP A 2 -8.90 -9.65 14.93
C ASP A 2 -9.34 -8.45 14.09
N PHE A 3 -10.65 -8.16 14.06
CA PHE A 3 -11.23 -7.01 13.37
C PHE A 3 -10.65 -5.68 13.90
N PHE A 4 -10.22 -5.67 15.16
CA PHE A 4 -9.54 -4.53 15.78
C PHE A 4 -8.10 -4.32 15.26
N ASP A 5 -7.40 -5.36 14.79
CA ASP A 5 -6.08 -5.22 14.13
C ASP A 5 -6.20 -4.53 12.76
N LEU A 6 -7.35 -4.71 12.08
CA LEU A 6 -7.72 -3.97 10.86
C LEU A 6 -8.16 -2.52 11.16
N LEU A 7 -8.69 -2.21 12.34
CA LEU A 7 -9.14 -0.84 12.66
C LEU A 7 -8.01 0.05 13.21
N PHE A 8 -7.00 -0.52 13.87
CA PHE A 8 -5.87 0.21 14.43
C PHE A 8 -4.59 -0.05 13.63
N GLY A 9 -4.44 0.68 12.51
CA GLY A 9 -3.23 0.72 11.67
C GLY A 9 -3.26 -0.22 10.45
N GLY A 10 -3.93 -1.39 10.53
CA GLY A 10 -4.08 -2.28 9.37
C GLY A 10 -5.03 -1.74 8.29
N GLY A 11 -5.99 -0.92 8.69
CA GLY A 11 -7.06 -0.46 7.80
C GLY A 11 -6.63 0.64 6.85
N GLU A 12 -5.86 1.60 7.36
CA GLU A 12 -5.21 2.64 6.55
C GLU A 12 -4.22 2.00 5.57
N ALA A 13 -3.48 0.97 5.99
CA ALA A 13 -2.58 0.23 5.11
C ALA A 13 -3.35 -0.50 3.99
N ILE A 14 -4.45 -1.19 4.30
CA ILE A 14 -5.27 -1.88 3.30
C ILE A 14 -5.92 -0.88 2.32
N GLN A 15 -6.46 0.24 2.83
CA GLN A 15 -6.96 1.32 1.98
C GLN A 15 -5.88 1.86 1.04
N SER A 16 -4.67 2.09 1.58
CA SER A 16 -3.53 2.56 0.79
C SER A 16 -3.15 1.54 -0.30
N ILE A 17 -3.18 0.24 0.00
CA ILE A 17 -2.94 -0.82 -0.99
C ILE A 17 -4.02 -0.84 -2.08
N PHE A 18 -5.29 -0.64 -1.72
CA PHE A 18 -6.37 -0.52 -2.72
C PHE A 18 -6.17 0.70 -3.63
N GLN A 19 -5.68 1.82 -3.09
CA GLN A 19 -5.36 3.02 -3.87
C GLN A 19 -4.17 2.78 -4.81
N LEU A 20 -3.14 2.05 -4.36
CA LEU A 20 -2.00 1.66 -5.20
C LEU A 20 -2.40 0.72 -6.34
N GLY A 21 -3.34 -0.19 -6.08
CA GLY A 21 -3.80 -1.17 -7.06
C GLY A 21 -2.83 -2.32 -7.35
N PHE A 22 -1.82 -2.48 -6.50
CA PHE A 22 -0.94 -3.66 -6.43
C PHE A 22 -0.55 -3.90 -4.96
N ILE A 23 -0.07 -5.11 -4.64
CA ILE A 23 0.27 -5.49 -3.26
C ILE A 23 1.79 -5.40 -3.11
N PRO A 24 2.32 -4.40 -2.38
CA PRO A 24 3.76 -4.18 -2.31
C PRO A 24 4.47 -5.23 -1.45
N LYS A 25 5.71 -5.54 -1.83
CA LYS A 25 6.64 -6.41 -1.12
C LYS A 25 7.88 -5.65 -0.67
N GLU A 26 8.70 -6.26 0.17
CA GLU A 26 9.91 -5.63 0.70
C GLU A 26 10.85 -5.18 -0.42
N GLU A 27 11.03 -6.00 -1.45
CA GLU A 27 11.88 -5.72 -2.61
C GLU A 27 11.38 -4.57 -3.50
N ASP A 28 10.11 -4.19 -3.38
CA ASP A 28 9.50 -3.12 -4.18
C ASP A 28 9.90 -1.72 -3.67
N PHE A 29 10.43 -1.64 -2.44
CA PHE A 29 10.88 -0.40 -1.83
C PHE A 29 12.37 -0.21 -1.99
N ARG A 30 12.77 1.01 -2.34
CA ARG A 30 14.16 1.46 -2.27
C ARG A 30 14.28 2.69 -1.41
N GLU A 31 15.40 2.81 -0.71
CA GLU A 31 15.74 4.05 -0.02
C GLU A 31 15.92 5.17 -1.05
N PHE A 32 15.60 6.40 -0.67
CA PHE A 32 15.85 7.59 -1.46
C PHE A 32 17.35 7.69 -1.79
N SER A 33 17.64 8.14 -3.01
CA SER A 33 18.98 8.58 -3.40
C SER A 33 19.31 9.93 -2.79
N SER A 34 20.59 10.31 -2.77
CA SER A 34 21.03 11.61 -2.26
C SER A 34 20.34 12.79 -2.96
N VAL A 35 20.00 12.64 -4.25
CA VAL A 35 19.31 13.69 -5.03
C VAL A 35 17.85 13.82 -4.58
N GLU A 36 17.17 12.70 -4.32
CA GLU A 36 15.79 12.69 -3.85
C GLU A 36 15.67 13.27 -2.44
N TYR A 37 16.61 12.95 -1.54
CA TYR A 37 16.68 13.59 -0.22
C TYR A 37 16.87 15.10 -0.31
N GLN A 38 17.70 15.59 -1.24
CA GLN A 38 17.88 17.04 -1.46
C GLN A 38 16.58 17.70 -1.94
N GLN A 39 15.92 17.12 -2.93
CA GLN A 39 14.66 17.63 -3.46
C GLN A 39 13.51 17.62 -2.44
N PHE A 40 13.51 16.62 -1.54
CA PHE A 40 12.50 16.51 -0.48
C PHE A 40 12.74 17.51 0.65
N ASN A 41 13.98 17.65 1.13
CA ASN A 41 14.36 18.61 2.17
C ASN A 41 14.12 20.08 1.76
N GLU A 42 14.20 20.40 0.48
CA GLU A 42 13.88 21.74 -0.03
C GLU A 42 12.38 22.08 0.07
N LYS A 43 11.51 21.07 0.20
CA LYS A 43 10.04 21.21 0.20
C LYS A 43 9.40 20.97 1.56
N GLU A 44 9.92 20.04 2.35
CA GLU A 44 9.39 19.61 3.64
C GLU A 44 10.45 19.77 4.74
N CYS A 45 10.12 20.47 5.83
CA CYS A 45 11.06 20.74 6.92
C CYS A 45 11.11 19.55 7.90
N ASP A 46 12.33 19.09 8.23
CA ASP A 46 12.66 17.97 9.15
C ASP A 46 12.32 16.55 8.66
N ILE A 47 13.15 16.01 7.75
CA ILE A 47 13.26 14.54 7.61
C ILE A 47 14.00 13.99 8.84
N CYS A 48 13.30 13.34 9.76
CA CYS A 48 13.93 12.49 10.77
C CYS A 48 13.96 11.02 10.30
N GLY A 49 15.09 10.58 9.73
CA GLY A 49 15.32 9.18 9.38
C GLY A 49 15.26 8.86 7.89
N LYS A 50 15.14 7.57 7.58
CA LYS A 50 15.20 7.08 6.21
C LYS A 50 13.87 7.23 5.49
N MET A 51 13.95 7.63 4.23
CA MET A 51 12.82 7.75 3.33
C MET A 51 12.94 6.71 2.21
N TYR A 52 11.79 6.15 1.83
CA TYR A 52 11.66 5.10 0.85
C TYR A 52 10.68 5.52 -0.24
N THR A 53 10.93 5.06 -1.45
CA THR A 53 10.02 5.15 -2.59
C THR A 53 9.91 3.79 -3.25
N PHE A 54 9.01 3.66 -4.21
CA PHE A 54 8.91 2.46 -5.02
C PHE A 54 10.01 2.39 -6.08
N ASN A 55 10.31 1.19 -6.53
CA ASN A 55 11.07 0.98 -7.76
C ASN A 55 10.29 1.53 -8.96
N SER A 56 11.02 2.08 -9.94
CA SER A 56 10.44 2.76 -11.12
C SER A 56 9.57 1.87 -12.00
N ASP A 57 9.68 0.56 -11.85
CA ASP A 57 9.07 -0.43 -12.74
C ASP A 57 7.68 -0.86 -12.25
N LEU A 58 7.21 -0.31 -11.12
CA LEU A 58 5.91 -0.62 -10.55
C LEU A 58 4.77 0.14 -11.24
N PRO A 59 3.57 -0.47 -11.34
CA PRO A 59 2.41 0.10 -12.03
C PRO A 59 1.70 1.17 -11.18
N VAL A 60 2.45 2.09 -10.58
CA VAL A 60 1.89 3.15 -9.74
C VAL A 60 1.39 4.27 -10.64
N SER A 61 0.09 4.56 -10.59
CA SER A 61 -0.53 5.53 -11.49
C SER A 61 -0.22 6.96 -11.07
N GLY A 62 0.57 7.68 -11.86
CA GLY A 62 0.80 9.13 -11.70
C GLY A 62 2.26 9.52 -11.89
N ASN A 63 2.51 10.82 -12.05
CA ASN A 63 3.88 11.39 -11.97
C ASN A 63 4.31 11.64 -10.51
N ASP A 64 3.55 11.11 -9.54
CA ASP A 64 3.73 11.38 -8.12
C ASP A 64 4.80 10.44 -7.56
N ILE A 65 5.83 11.04 -6.96
CA ILE A 65 6.85 10.30 -6.23
C ILE A 65 6.26 9.95 -4.87
N TYR A 66 6.02 8.67 -4.64
CA TYR A 66 5.63 8.18 -3.32
C TYR A 66 6.83 8.28 -2.38
N ALA A 67 6.59 8.86 -1.21
CA ALA A 67 7.56 9.01 -0.14
C ALA A 67 7.01 8.33 1.11
N PHE A 68 7.77 7.39 1.66
CA PHE A 68 7.41 6.66 2.87
C PHE A 68 8.53 6.81 3.88
N SER A 69 8.19 7.13 5.12
CA SER A 69 9.06 6.84 6.25
C SER A 69 9.22 5.32 6.43
N GLU A 70 10.23 4.91 7.18
CA GLU A 70 10.43 3.49 7.55
C GLU A 70 9.17 2.89 8.19
N LYS A 71 8.50 3.65 9.05
CA LYS A 71 7.26 3.23 9.71
C LYS A 71 6.10 3.04 8.74
N GLU A 72 5.94 3.94 7.75
CA GLU A 72 4.89 3.81 6.73
C GLU A 72 5.15 2.63 5.81
N LYS A 73 6.41 2.39 5.43
CA LYS A 73 6.80 1.18 4.71
C LYS A 73 6.41 -0.08 5.49
N GLU A 74 6.73 -0.15 6.78
CA GLU A 74 6.36 -1.30 7.62
C GLU A 74 4.83 -1.49 7.70
N PHE A 75 4.06 -0.40 7.77
CA PHE A 75 2.60 -0.48 7.74
C PHE A 75 2.09 -1.06 6.42
N MET A 76 2.65 -0.65 5.28
CA MET A 76 2.28 -1.19 3.96
C MET A 76 2.54 -2.69 3.89
N LEU A 77 3.70 -3.15 4.37
CA LEU A 77 4.06 -4.58 4.38
C LEU A 77 3.15 -5.39 5.29
N LYS A 78 2.78 -4.83 6.45
CA LYS A 78 1.80 -5.46 7.33
C LYS A 78 0.44 -5.57 6.65
N GLY A 79 0.00 -4.53 5.93
CA GLY A 79 -1.22 -4.56 5.10
C GLY A 79 -1.20 -5.66 4.04
N ALA A 80 -0.05 -5.85 3.37
CA ALA A 80 0.14 -6.93 2.41
C ALA A 80 0.01 -8.32 3.07
N GLU A 81 0.59 -8.50 4.27
CA GLU A 81 0.44 -9.73 5.05
C GLU A 81 -1.02 -10.00 5.44
N ILE A 82 -1.80 -8.97 5.81
CA ILE A 82 -3.24 -9.11 6.08
C ILE A 82 -3.95 -9.65 4.84
N ILE A 83 -3.68 -9.06 3.67
CA ILE A 83 -4.28 -9.45 2.40
C ILE A 83 -3.91 -10.90 2.04
N ASP A 84 -2.66 -11.29 2.25
CA ASP A 84 -2.19 -12.67 2.05
C ASP A 84 -2.94 -13.65 2.95
N ASN A 85 -3.10 -13.33 4.23
CA ASN A 85 -3.80 -14.16 5.21
C ASN A 85 -5.29 -14.33 4.86
N LEU A 86 -5.95 -13.28 4.35
CA LEU A 86 -7.33 -13.37 3.84
C LEU A 86 -7.45 -14.29 2.60
N CYS A 87 -6.33 -14.50 1.92
CA CYS A 87 -6.24 -15.22 0.65
C CYS A 87 -5.60 -16.60 0.76
N GLU A 88 -5.14 -17.05 1.94
CA GLU A 88 -4.26 -18.23 2.17
C GLU A 88 -4.63 -19.51 1.41
N LYS A 89 -5.91 -19.72 1.06
CA LYS A 89 -6.40 -20.92 0.38
C LYS A 89 -6.61 -20.76 -1.13
N LYS A 90 -6.21 -19.64 -1.71
CA LYS A 90 -6.44 -19.30 -3.12
C LYS A 90 -5.16 -18.81 -3.79
N THR A 91 -4.95 -19.27 -5.02
CA THR A 91 -3.93 -18.73 -5.91
C THR A 91 -4.55 -17.71 -6.84
N PHE A 92 -3.80 -16.64 -7.11
CA PHE A 92 -4.24 -15.54 -7.96
C PHE A 92 -3.22 -15.34 -9.08
N ILE A 93 -3.72 -15.03 -10.27
CA ILE A 93 -2.88 -14.80 -11.46
C ILE A 93 -2.27 -13.39 -11.49
N SER A 94 -2.80 -12.46 -10.68
CA SER A 94 -2.30 -11.10 -10.53
C SER A 94 -2.84 -10.44 -9.26
N ASP A 95 -2.18 -9.37 -8.83
CA ASP A 95 -2.64 -8.55 -7.71
C ASP A 95 -3.99 -7.89 -7.98
N ASP A 96 -4.29 -7.51 -9.22
CA ASP A 96 -5.61 -6.94 -9.56
C ASP A 96 -6.75 -7.92 -9.24
N VAL A 97 -6.59 -9.20 -9.63
CA VAL A 97 -7.60 -10.23 -9.36
C VAL A 97 -7.67 -10.52 -7.86
N LYS A 98 -6.53 -10.49 -7.17
CA LYS A 98 -6.46 -10.70 -5.72
C LYS A 98 -7.15 -9.57 -4.95
N LEU A 99 -6.87 -8.32 -5.29
CA LEU A 99 -7.50 -7.15 -4.68
C LEU A 99 -9.01 -7.10 -4.93
N ARG A 100 -9.47 -7.44 -6.16
CA ARG A 100 -10.91 -7.60 -6.43
C ARG A 100 -11.55 -8.63 -5.52
N TYR A 101 -10.89 -9.76 -5.29
CA TYR A 101 -11.39 -10.79 -4.38
C TYR A 101 -11.42 -10.29 -2.93
N VAL A 102 -10.35 -9.65 -2.46
CA VAL A 102 -10.26 -9.09 -1.09
C VAL A 102 -11.34 -8.05 -0.85
N ALA A 103 -11.65 -7.21 -1.84
CA ALA A 103 -12.73 -6.22 -1.75
C ALA A 103 -14.11 -6.85 -1.49
N THR A 104 -14.33 -8.11 -1.90
CA THR A 104 -15.57 -8.85 -1.58
C THR A 104 -15.63 -9.38 -0.15
N LEU A 105 -14.48 -9.44 0.54
CA LEU A 105 -14.38 -9.97 1.91
C LEU A 105 -14.40 -8.88 2.97
N LEU A 106 -13.99 -7.67 2.60
CA LEU A 106 -13.86 -6.54 3.51
C LEU A 106 -15.04 -5.57 3.36
N PRO A 107 -15.37 -4.80 4.41
CA PRO A 107 -16.31 -3.69 4.30
C PRO A 107 -15.94 -2.72 3.17
N GLY A 108 -16.95 -2.21 2.44
CA GLY A 108 -16.75 -1.34 1.27
C GLY A 108 -15.90 -0.09 1.53
N VAL A 109 -15.87 0.41 2.77
CA VAL A 109 -15.03 1.55 3.20
C VAL A 109 -13.54 1.34 2.92
N PHE A 110 -13.07 0.09 2.81
CA PHE A 110 -11.65 -0.19 2.52
C PHE A 110 -11.30 0.02 1.04
N SER A 111 -12.24 -0.16 0.13
CA SER A 111 -12.02 -0.02 -1.32
C SER A 111 -12.72 1.18 -1.94
N GLU A 112 -13.44 1.98 -1.14
CA GLU A 112 -14.13 3.19 -1.56
C GLU A 112 -13.20 4.16 -2.31
N GLY A 113 -13.70 4.74 -3.41
CA GLY A 113 -12.92 5.66 -4.25
C GLY A 113 -11.88 4.98 -5.14
N THR A 114 -11.77 3.65 -5.14
CA THR A 114 -10.85 2.90 -6.01
C THR A 114 -11.62 2.09 -7.05
N LYS A 115 -10.91 1.54 -8.05
CA LYS A 115 -11.51 0.62 -9.06
C LYS A 115 -12.02 -0.71 -8.47
N TYR A 116 -11.80 -0.94 -7.17
CA TYR A 116 -12.21 -2.14 -6.44
C TYR A 116 -13.44 -1.89 -5.55
N ALA A 117 -14.00 -0.68 -5.53
CA ALA A 117 -15.24 -0.40 -4.83
C ALA A 117 -16.33 -1.36 -5.33
N CYS A 118 -16.92 -2.14 -4.43
CA CYS A 118 -18.14 -2.87 -4.72
C CYS A 118 -19.26 -1.83 -4.80
N ASN A 119 -19.66 -1.48 -6.02
CA ASN A 119 -20.93 -0.78 -6.20
C ASN A 119 -22.01 -1.76 -5.72
N GLU A 120 -22.67 -1.47 -4.60
CA GLU A 120 -23.94 -2.09 -4.28
C GLU A 120 -24.89 -1.70 -5.43
N GLU A 121 -25.12 -2.62 -6.38
CA GLU A 121 -26.26 -2.56 -7.30
C GLU A 121 -27.57 -2.85 -6.57
#